data_AF-A0A7X9J9N8-F1
#
_entry.id   AF-A0A7X9J9N8-F1
#
_cell.length_a   1.000
_cell.length_b   1.000
_cell.length_c   1.000
_cell.angle_alpha   90.00
_cell.angle_beta   90.00
_cell.angle_gamma   90.00
#
_symmetry.space_group_name_H-M   'P 1'
#
loop_
_entity.id
_entity.type
_entity.pdbx_description
1 polymer ?
#
loop_
_entity_poly.entity_id
_entity_poly.type
_entity_poly.pdbx_seq_one_letter_code
_entity_poly.pdbx_strand_id
1 'polypeptide(L)'
;MKPAQLLDLDWSEIAQGLMQAVKSQLQKRREFLLAPQGPLAQNIDALLARFSADELSEDDLVDLLVNLSQGSRMAIDPRTHQRVMRRVTLLNYIFLAAKLQQGNSPAQITEHILDHLEEAQELLETVWGKMELERFRLADLPLAQLDPHIKQGLSEELGEARAAEVEALKPESLSQEERDTLASLMGQRIQNGIYRHILVSVISELWVEHLTRVDALRVSIGLEAFAQRDPLVQYKAKATEMFAELLSSIRAGVISRMFLFQPRRATGPKAEEKKVPAVSVTAAAQPAQDADQQKKKRKRH
;
A
#
# COMPACT_ATOMS: atom_id res chain seq x y z
N MET A 1 -7.46 -25.38 24.67
CA MET A 1 -6.86 -26.41 25.54
C MET A 1 -5.85 -25.73 26.44
N LYS A 2 -5.73 -26.13 27.71
CA LYS A 2 -4.71 -25.59 28.62
C LYS A 2 -3.39 -26.34 28.37
N PRO A 3 -2.22 -25.70 28.42
CA PRO A 3 -0.92 -26.37 28.18
C PRO A 3 -0.69 -27.61 29.05
N ALA A 4 -1.18 -27.60 30.28
CA ALA A 4 -1.09 -28.72 31.21
C ALA A 4 -1.83 -30.00 30.76
N GLN A 5 -2.79 -29.89 29.82
CA GLN A 5 -3.55 -31.03 29.29
C GLN A 5 -2.85 -31.72 28.11
N LEU A 6 -1.69 -31.21 27.69
CA LEU A 6 -0.95 -31.69 26.51
C LEU A 6 0.34 -32.44 26.89
N LEU A 7 0.70 -32.46 28.17
CA LEU A 7 1.98 -33.01 28.64
C LEU A 7 2.04 -34.55 28.60
N ASP A 8 0.89 -35.20 28.71
CA ASP A 8 0.77 -36.66 28.78
C ASP A 8 0.25 -37.30 27.48
N LEU A 9 0.00 -36.50 26.44
CA LEU A 9 -0.54 -36.95 25.15
C LEU A 9 0.57 -37.14 24.13
N ASP A 10 0.39 -38.10 23.22
CA ASP A 10 1.29 -38.22 22.07
C ASP A 10 1.01 -37.14 21.01
N TRP A 11 1.93 -37.01 20.05
CA TRP A 11 1.81 -35.97 19.01
C TRP A 11 0.53 -36.14 18.16
N SER A 12 0.09 -37.37 17.92
CA SER A 12 -1.10 -37.65 17.11
C SER A 12 -2.38 -37.20 17.82
N GLU A 13 -2.47 -37.47 19.13
CA GLU A 13 -3.57 -37.05 20.00
C GLU A 13 -3.63 -35.52 20.13
N ILE A 14 -2.47 -34.88 20.31
CA ILE A 14 -2.36 -33.41 20.34
C ILE A 14 -2.83 -32.81 19.00
N ALA A 15 -2.34 -33.34 17.88
CA ALA A 15 -2.71 -32.85 16.55
C ALA A 15 -4.21 -33.02 16.28
N GLN A 16 -4.78 -34.18 16.61
CA GLN A 16 -6.21 -34.45 16.46
C GLN A 16 -7.05 -33.53 17.35
N GLY A 17 -6.66 -33.35 18.61
CA GLY A 17 -7.33 -32.46 19.55
C GLY A 17 -7.31 -31.00 19.09
N LEU A 18 -6.16 -30.51 18.59
CA LEU A 18 -6.05 -29.17 18.00
C LEU A 18 -6.94 -29.03 16.76
N MET A 19 -6.92 -30.00 15.85
CA MET A 19 -7.75 -29.99 14.64
C MET A 19 -9.25 -29.99 14.97
N GLN A 20 -9.66 -30.76 15.98
CA GLN A 20 -11.06 -30.78 16.43
C GLN A 20 -11.47 -29.46 17.07
N ALA A 21 -10.60 -28.84 17.88
CA ALA A 21 -10.86 -27.52 18.44
C ALA A 21 -10.99 -26.44 17.35
N VAL A 22 -10.12 -26.46 16.34
CA VAL A 22 -10.19 -25.56 15.18
C VAL A 22 -11.49 -25.77 14.41
N LYS A 23 -11.84 -27.03 14.08
CA LYS A 23 -13.10 -27.37 13.38
C LYS A 23 -14.32 -26.88 14.17
N SER A 24 -14.36 -27.15 15.47
CA SER A 24 -15.46 -26.70 16.34
C SER A 24 -15.60 -25.17 16.34
N GLN A 25 -14.48 -24.45 16.44
CA GLN A 25 -14.49 -22.99 16.43
C GLN A 25 -14.95 -22.41 15.08
N LEU A 26 -14.51 -22.99 13.97
CA LEU A 26 -14.95 -22.60 12.63
C LEU A 26 -16.43 -22.90 12.41
N GLN A 27 -16.92 -24.04 12.90
CA GLN A 27 -18.34 -24.40 12.80
C GLN A 27 -19.22 -23.43 13.60
N LYS A 28 -18.84 -23.12 14.85
CA LYS A 28 -19.54 -22.10 15.66
C LYS A 28 -19.54 -20.74 14.97
N ARG A 29 -18.41 -20.33 14.38
CA ARG A 29 -18.32 -19.08 13.61
C ARG A 29 -19.26 -19.08 12.41
N ARG A 30 -19.32 -20.19 11.66
CA ARG A 30 -20.23 -20.35 10.51
C ARG A 30 -21.69 -20.23 10.93
N GLU A 31 -22.09 -20.96 11.97
CA GLU A 31 -23.46 -20.94 12.51
C GLU A 31 -23.84 -19.54 13.01
N PHE A 32 -22.94 -18.84 13.69
CA PHE A 32 -23.17 -17.45 14.13
C PHE A 32 -23.34 -16.48 12.96
N LEU A 33 -22.49 -16.57 11.93
CA LEU A 33 -22.55 -15.67 10.77
C LEU A 33 -23.82 -15.89 9.94
N LEU A 34 -24.22 -17.16 9.74
CA LEU A 34 -25.35 -17.56 8.89
C LEU A 34 -26.69 -17.68 9.65
N ALA A 35 -26.73 -17.35 10.94
CA ALA A 35 -27.99 -17.29 11.67
C ALA A 35 -28.96 -16.29 10.99
N PRO A 36 -30.29 -16.45 11.12
CA PRO A 36 -31.25 -15.51 10.53
C PRO A 36 -31.05 -14.05 10.96
N GLN A 37 -30.52 -13.83 12.17
CA GLN A 37 -30.13 -12.51 12.70
C GLN A 37 -28.60 -12.36 12.79
N GLY A 38 -27.88 -13.18 12.04
CA GLY A 38 -26.43 -13.19 11.98
C GLY A 38 -25.91 -11.99 11.19
N PRO A 39 -24.67 -11.52 11.49
CA PRO A 39 -24.12 -10.34 10.82
C PRO A 39 -24.04 -10.45 9.31
N LEU A 40 -23.82 -11.66 8.77
CA LEU A 40 -23.72 -11.85 7.32
C LEU A 40 -25.09 -11.80 6.64
N ALA A 41 -26.10 -12.46 7.22
CA ALA A 41 -27.46 -12.42 6.69
C ALA A 41 -28.01 -10.98 6.67
N GLN A 42 -27.89 -10.27 7.78
CA GLN A 42 -28.31 -8.86 7.88
C GLN A 42 -27.57 -7.96 6.89
N ASN A 43 -26.26 -8.18 6.69
CA ASN A 43 -25.49 -7.43 5.70
C ASN A 43 -25.96 -7.70 4.26
N ILE A 44 -26.23 -8.97 3.91
CA ILE A 44 -26.72 -9.34 2.59
C ILE A 44 -28.07 -8.67 2.33
N ASP A 45 -29.01 -8.78 3.26
CA ASP A 45 -30.34 -8.18 3.11
C ASP A 45 -30.24 -6.65 2.97
N ALA A 46 -29.43 -6.01 3.80
CA ALA A 46 -29.22 -4.56 3.75
C ALA A 46 -28.55 -4.10 2.45
N LEU A 47 -27.63 -4.89 1.89
CA LEU A 47 -26.98 -4.56 0.62
C LEU A 47 -27.92 -4.79 -0.55
N LEU A 48 -28.62 -5.93 -0.61
CA LEU A 48 -29.57 -6.25 -1.68
C LEU A 48 -30.72 -5.25 -1.73
N ALA A 49 -31.16 -4.71 -0.60
CA ALA A 49 -32.18 -3.66 -0.54
C ALA A 49 -31.77 -2.34 -1.24
N ARG A 50 -30.47 -2.15 -1.55
CA ARG A 50 -29.97 -0.94 -2.24
C ARG A 50 -30.06 -1.05 -3.76
N PHE A 51 -30.29 -2.24 -4.29
CA PHE A 51 -30.32 -2.50 -5.72
C PHE A 51 -31.75 -2.78 -6.19
N SER A 52 -32.12 -2.26 -7.36
CA SER A 52 -33.38 -2.62 -8.02
C SER A 52 -33.30 -4.04 -8.56
N ALA A 53 -34.42 -4.78 -8.52
CA ALA A 53 -34.47 -6.21 -8.83
C ALA A 53 -34.08 -6.58 -10.28
N ASP A 54 -34.09 -5.60 -11.20
CA ASP A 54 -34.06 -5.90 -12.63
C ASP A 54 -32.65 -5.86 -13.26
N GLU A 55 -31.69 -5.11 -12.74
CA GLU A 55 -30.31 -5.09 -13.28
C GLU A 55 -29.28 -4.79 -12.17
N LEU A 56 -28.37 -5.73 -11.91
CA LEU A 56 -27.15 -5.52 -11.13
C LEU A 56 -26.02 -5.19 -12.11
N SER A 57 -25.45 -4.00 -12.01
CA SER A 57 -24.26 -3.63 -12.78
C SER A 57 -23.01 -4.32 -12.23
N GLU A 58 -21.92 -4.31 -13.00
CA GLU A 58 -20.63 -4.84 -12.55
C GLU A 58 -20.10 -4.08 -11.32
N ASP A 59 -20.29 -2.76 -11.27
CA ASP A 59 -19.97 -1.92 -10.11
C ASP A 59 -20.75 -2.37 -8.86
N ASP A 60 -22.04 -2.69 -9.02
CA ASP A 60 -22.88 -3.18 -7.94
C ASP A 60 -22.38 -4.53 -7.40
N LEU A 61 -21.91 -5.42 -8.29
CA LEU A 61 -21.34 -6.71 -7.92
C LEU A 61 -20.01 -6.55 -7.16
N VAL A 62 -19.15 -5.63 -7.59
CA VAL A 62 -17.89 -5.31 -6.88
C VAL A 62 -18.19 -4.74 -5.50
N ASP A 63 -19.13 -3.79 -5.42
CA ASP A 63 -19.57 -3.22 -4.14
C ASP A 63 -20.17 -4.29 -3.22
N LEU A 64 -21.00 -5.19 -3.75
CA LEU A 64 -21.52 -6.33 -3.02
C LEU A 64 -20.38 -7.20 -2.48
N LEU A 65 -19.43 -7.60 -3.34
CA LEU A 65 -18.33 -8.48 -2.96
C LEU A 65 -17.47 -7.85 -1.85
N VAL A 66 -17.15 -6.57 -1.96
CA VAL A 66 -16.35 -5.83 -0.96
C VAL A 66 -17.14 -5.69 0.35
N ASN A 67 -18.39 -5.22 0.29
CA ASN A 67 -19.16 -4.87 1.49
C ASN A 67 -19.71 -6.11 2.21
N LEU A 68 -20.05 -7.18 1.52
CA LEU A 68 -20.52 -8.44 2.10
C LEU A 68 -19.48 -9.05 3.04
N SER A 69 -18.19 -8.87 2.72
CA SER A 69 -17.09 -9.34 3.54
C SER A 69 -16.87 -8.55 4.84
N GLN A 70 -17.55 -7.41 5.01
CA GLN A 70 -17.29 -6.45 6.07
C GLN A 70 -18.54 -6.21 6.92
N GLY A 71 -18.40 -6.30 8.23
CA GLY A 71 -19.45 -5.97 9.20
C GLY A 71 -19.04 -4.81 10.09
N SER A 72 -19.90 -4.47 11.04
CA SER A 72 -19.60 -3.48 12.07
C SER A 72 -19.75 -4.10 13.45
N ARG A 73 -18.80 -3.82 14.34
CA ARG A 73 -18.81 -4.27 15.73
C ARG A 73 -18.51 -3.10 16.64
N MET A 74 -19.30 -2.98 17.71
CA MET A 74 -19.01 -2.04 18.80
C MET A 74 -17.63 -2.35 19.39
N ALA A 75 -16.77 -1.35 19.41
CA ALA A 75 -15.44 -1.38 20.02
C ALA A 75 -15.28 -0.18 20.94
N ILE A 76 -14.31 -0.26 21.85
CA ILE A 76 -13.91 0.88 22.68
C ILE A 76 -12.61 1.41 22.08
N ASP A 77 -12.59 2.71 21.79
CA ASP A 77 -11.38 3.38 21.33
C ASP A 77 -10.36 3.44 22.48
N PRO A 78 -9.14 2.87 22.33
CA PRO A 78 -8.14 2.84 23.39
C PRO A 78 -7.62 4.22 23.79
N ARG A 79 -7.78 5.26 22.97
CA ARG A 79 -7.33 6.63 23.27
C ARG A 79 -8.40 7.47 23.94
N THR A 80 -9.64 7.37 23.48
CA THR A 80 -10.75 8.21 23.95
C THR A 80 -11.66 7.51 24.96
N HIS A 81 -11.50 6.18 25.13
CA HIS A 81 -12.39 5.31 25.92
C HIS A 81 -13.87 5.38 25.52
N GLN A 82 -14.17 5.93 24.34
CA GLN A 82 -15.52 6.05 23.83
C GLN A 82 -15.91 4.80 23.05
N ARG A 83 -17.22 4.52 23.04
CA ARG A 83 -17.80 3.48 22.21
C ARG A 83 -17.82 3.94 20.76
N VAL A 84 -17.12 3.21 19.89
CA VAL A 84 -17.05 3.48 18.45
C VAL A 84 -17.47 2.25 17.67
N MET A 85 -18.16 2.46 16.55
CA MET A 85 -18.41 1.40 15.60
C MET A 85 -17.15 1.15 14.78
N ARG A 86 -16.62 -0.08 14.83
CA ARG A 86 -15.43 -0.48 14.09
C ARG A 86 -15.80 -1.48 13.01
N ARG A 87 -15.32 -1.22 11.79
CA ARG A 87 -15.45 -2.15 10.67
C ARG A 87 -14.62 -3.41 10.94
N VAL A 88 -15.22 -4.58 10.78
CA VAL A 88 -14.59 -5.88 11.01
C VAL A 88 -14.78 -6.79 9.80
N THR A 89 -13.76 -7.56 9.44
CA THR A 89 -13.87 -8.55 8.37
C THR A 89 -14.66 -9.78 8.86
N LEU A 90 -15.82 -10.03 8.25
CA LEU A 90 -16.68 -11.17 8.57
C LEU A 90 -16.17 -12.44 7.90
N LEU A 91 -15.85 -12.36 6.61
CA LEU A 91 -15.31 -13.44 5.78
C LEU A 91 -14.15 -12.94 4.91
N ASN A 92 -13.33 -13.88 4.46
CA ASN A 92 -12.24 -13.61 3.53
C ASN A 92 -12.37 -14.58 2.34
N TYR A 93 -12.17 -14.07 1.13
CA TYR A 93 -12.27 -14.83 -0.11
C TYR A 93 -10.99 -15.60 -0.47
N ILE A 94 -9.88 -15.49 0.28
CA ILE A 94 -8.60 -16.15 -0.04
C ILE A 94 -8.78 -17.65 -0.31
N PHE A 95 -9.52 -18.38 0.54
CA PHE A 95 -9.73 -19.81 0.34
C PHE A 95 -10.63 -20.13 -0.86
N LEU A 96 -11.61 -19.27 -1.13
CA LEU A 96 -12.46 -19.41 -2.30
C LEU A 96 -11.64 -19.16 -3.57
N ALA A 97 -10.84 -18.09 -3.60
CA ALA A 97 -9.92 -17.78 -4.68
C ALA A 97 -8.93 -18.93 -4.92
N ALA A 98 -8.29 -19.45 -3.86
CA ALA A 98 -7.40 -20.60 -3.98
C ALA A 98 -8.10 -21.84 -4.55
N LYS A 99 -9.36 -22.08 -4.16
CA LYS A 99 -10.16 -23.18 -4.71
C LYS A 99 -10.49 -22.98 -6.19
N LEU A 100 -10.80 -21.76 -6.61
CA LEU A 100 -11.01 -21.41 -8.01
C LEU A 100 -9.75 -21.62 -8.87
N GLN A 101 -8.57 -21.60 -8.25
CA GLN A 101 -7.28 -21.82 -8.92
C GLN A 101 -6.79 -23.28 -8.88
N GLN A 102 -7.48 -24.21 -8.20
CA GLN A 102 -7.00 -25.60 -8.03
C GLN A 102 -6.77 -26.38 -9.34
N GLY A 103 -7.38 -25.96 -10.45
CA GLY A 103 -7.22 -26.58 -11.77
C GLY A 103 -6.13 -25.97 -12.64
N ASN A 104 -5.52 -24.86 -12.22
CA ASN A 104 -4.58 -24.11 -13.04
C ASN A 104 -3.14 -24.52 -12.73
N SER A 105 -2.34 -24.70 -13.78
CA SER A 105 -0.90 -24.91 -13.65
C SER A 105 -0.20 -23.62 -13.15
N PRO A 106 0.99 -23.73 -12.54
CA PRO A 106 1.76 -22.54 -12.15
C PRO A 106 2.03 -21.56 -13.30
N ALA A 107 2.19 -22.06 -14.52
CA ALA A 107 2.40 -21.22 -15.70
C ALA A 107 1.16 -20.40 -16.05
N GLN A 108 -0.02 -21.03 -16.06
CA GLN A 108 -1.31 -20.34 -16.31
C GLN A 108 -1.61 -19.30 -15.23
N ILE A 109 -1.33 -19.61 -13.96
CA ILE A 109 -1.50 -18.63 -12.87
C ILE A 109 -0.59 -17.43 -13.09
N THR A 110 0.65 -17.67 -13.53
CA THR A 110 1.60 -16.58 -13.82
C THR A 110 1.11 -15.71 -14.96
N GLU A 111 0.62 -16.31 -16.05
CA GLU A 111 0.03 -15.61 -17.20
C GLU A 111 -1.17 -14.76 -16.77
N HIS A 112 -2.15 -15.34 -16.06
CA HIS A 112 -3.30 -14.60 -15.55
C HIS A 112 -2.92 -13.41 -14.64
N ILE A 113 -1.87 -13.56 -13.82
CA ILE A 113 -1.38 -12.46 -12.99
C ILE A 113 -0.76 -11.37 -13.85
N LEU A 114 0.03 -11.73 -14.86
CA LEU A 114 0.65 -10.77 -15.76
C LEU A 114 -0.41 -9.99 -16.54
N ASP A 115 -1.37 -10.69 -17.15
CA ASP A 115 -2.47 -10.08 -17.90
C ASP A 115 -3.24 -9.08 -17.01
N HIS A 116 -3.56 -9.47 -15.78
CA HIS A 116 -4.25 -8.60 -14.84
C HIS A 116 -3.43 -7.36 -14.46
N LEU A 117 -2.10 -7.51 -14.29
CA LEU A 117 -1.23 -6.38 -13.96
C LEU A 117 -1.05 -5.43 -15.15
N GLU A 118 -1.02 -5.94 -16.38
CA GLU A 118 -0.99 -5.14 -17.60
C GLU A 118 -2.29 -4.36 -17.78
N GLU A 119 -3.44 -5.01 -17.61
CA GLU A 119 -4.75 -4.35 -17.63
C GLU A 119 -4.87 -3.29 -16.52
N ALA A 120 -4.41 -3.61 -15.31
CA ALA A 120 -4.41 -2.65 -14.21
C ALA A 120 -3.54 -1.42 -14.52
N GLN A 121 -2.43 -1.60 -15.24
CA GLN A 121 -1.57 -0.49 -15.66
C GLN A 121 -2.27 0.44 -16.68
N GLU A 122 -3.05 -0.11 -17.62
CA GLU A 122 -3.84 0.68 -18.58
C GLU A 122 -5.00 1.42 -17.90
N LEU A 123 -5.69 0.74 -16.98
CA LEU A 123 -6.76 1.34 -16.19
C LEU A 123 -6.24 2.48 -15.29
N LEU A 124 -5.10 2.28 -14.64
CA LEU A 124 -4.47 3.31 -13.81
C LEU A 124 -4.11 4.54 -14.64
N GLU A 125 -3.59 4.37 -15.85
CA GLU A 125 -3.30 5.46 -16.77
C GLU A 125 -4.54 6.31 -17.03
N THR A 126 -5.65 5.65 -17.37
CA THR A 126 -6.94 6.30 -17.60
C THR A 126 -7.42 7.05 -16.35
N VAL A 127 -7.30 6.43 -15.19
CA VAL A 127 -7.69 7.03 -13.91
C VAL A 127 -6.83 8.26 -13.61
N TRP A 128 -5.51 8.20 -13.80
CA TRP A 128 -4.62 9.35 -13.61
C TRP A 128 -4.97 10.51 -14.53
N GLY A 129 -5.25 10.20 -15.80
CA GLY A 129 -5.70 11.16 -16.79
C GLY A 129 -6.95 11.91 -16.39
N LYS A 130 -8.01 11.15 -16.06
CA LYS A 130 -9.30 11.70 -15.62
C LYS A 130 -9.16 12.52 -14.34
N MET A 131 -8.37 12.04 -13.37
CA MET A 131 -8.13 12.77 -12.13
C MET A 131 -7.42 14.11 -12.36
N GLU A 132 -6.45 14.15 -13.28
CA GLU A 132 -5.74 15.39 -13.60
C GLU A 132 -6.64 16.37 -14.35
N LEU A 133 -7.44 15.89 -15.30
CA LEU A 133 -8.42 16.71 -16.00
C LEU A 133 -9.44 17.31 -15.02
N GLU A 134 -9.95 16.51 -14.09
CA GLU A 134 -10.83 16.98 -13.01
C GLU A 134 -10.13 17.99 -12.09
N ARG A 135 -8.81 17.83 -11.85
CA ARG A 135 -8.05 18.83 -11.09
C ARG A 135 -7.98 20.16 -11.83
N PHE A 136 -7.72 20.16 -13.14
CA PHE A 136 -7.74 21.38 -13.97
C PHE A 136 -9.12 22.05 -13.92
N ARG A 137 -10.19 21.25 -14.05
CA ARG A 137 -11.58 21.70 -13.98
C ARG A 137 -11.92 22.35 -12.63
N LEU A 138 -11.64 21.65 -11.52
CA LEU A 138 -11.94 22.13 -10.17
C LEU A 138 -11.12 23.35 -9.74
N ALA A 139 -9.90 23.49 -10.28
CA ALA A 139 -9.02 24.62 -9.99
C ALA A 139 -9.19 25.79 -10.98
N ASP A 140 -10.14 25.72 -11.92
CA ASP A 140 -10.36 26.70 -13.00
C ASP A 140 -9.05 27.05 -13.76
N LEU A 141 -8.21 26.04 -14.00
CA LEU A 141 -6.92 26.21 -14.69
C LEU A 141 -7.12 26.18 -16.21
N PRO A 142 -6.53 27.14 -16.96
CA PRO A 142 -6.60 27.13 -18.42
C PRO A 142 -5.72 26.01 -19.01
N LEU A 143 -6.18 25.41 -20.13
CA LEU A 143 -5.43 24.37 -20.86
C LEU A 143 -4.13 24.91 -21.49
N ALA A 144 -3.98 26.23 -21.62
CA ALA A 144 -2.70 26.84 -21.97
C ALA A 144 -1.56 26.51 -20.99
N GLN A 145 -1.85 26.09 -19.75
CA GLN A 145 -0.85 25.69 -18.74
C GLN A 145 -0.43 24.21 -18.83
N LEU A 146 -0.89 23.47 -19.83
CA LEU A 146 -0.48 22.08 -20.04
C LEU A 146 1.05 21.95 -20.18
N ASP A 147 1.59 20.83 -19.71
CA ASP A 147 3.00 20.46 -19.90
C ASP A 147 3.31 20.42 -21.42
N PRO A 148 4.47 20.92 -21.88
CA PRO A 148 4.80 20.98 -23.30
C PRO A 148 4.71 19.62 -24.02
N HIS A 149 4.97 18.52 -23.31
CA HIS A 149 4.88 17.18 -23.90
C HIS A 149 3.43 16.78 -24.16
N ILE A 150 2.50 17.19 -23.30
CA ILE A 150 1.06 16.97 -23.49
C ILE A 150 0.58 17.81 -24.68
N LYS A 151 1.02 19.06 -24.80
CA LYS A 151 0.69 19.93 -25.95
C LYS A 151 1.18 19.37 -27.28
N GLN A 152 2.41 18.82 -27.27
CA GLN A 152 2.96 18.15 -28.43
C GLN A 152 2.12 16.92 -28.81
N GLY A 153 1.82 16.03 -27.85
CA GLY A 153 0.98 14.86 -28.12
C GLY A 153 -0.43 15.23 -28.60
N LEU A 154 -1.01 16.29 -28.04
CA LEU A 154 -2.31 16.81 -28.48
C LEU A 154 -2.25 17.31 -29.93
N SER A 155 -1.14 17.94 -30.33
CA SER A 155 -0.91 18.40 -31.71
C SER A 155 -0.69 17.25 -32.68
N GLU A 156 -0.07 16.15 -32.22
CA GLU A 156 0.12 14.94 -33.02
C GLU A 156 -1.20 14.20 -33.26
N GLU A 157 -2.09 14.15 -32.26
CA GLU A 157 -3.39 13.46 -32.33
C GLU A 157 -4.47 14.28 -33.07
N LEU A 158 -4.57 15.58 -32.79
CA LEU A 158 -5.65 16.44 -33.30
C LEU A 158 -5.21 17.36 -34.46
N GLY A 159 -3.91 17.44 -34.74
CA GLY A 159 -3.33 18.44 -35.64
C GLY A 159 -3.12 19.81 -34.98
N GLU A 160 -2.08 20.54 -35.41
CA GLU A 160 -1.66 21.80 -34.79
C GLU A 160 -2.78 22.85 -34.66
N ALA A 161 -3.61 22.99 -35.69
CA ALA A 161 -4.69 23.98 -35.70
C ALA A 161 -5.74 23.68 -34.62
N ARG A 162 -6.17 22.42 -34.50
CA ARG A 162 -7.19 22.04 -33.51
C ARG A 162 -6.61 22.03 -32.10
N ALA A 163 -5.37 21.60 -31.93
CA ALA A 163 -4.68 21.65 -30.63
C ALA A 163 -4.58 23.08 -30.09
N ALA A 164 -4.24 24.06 -30.94
CA ALA A 164 -4.19 25.47 -30.55
C ALA A 164 -5.56 26.01 -30.10
N GLU A 165 -6.65 25.58 -30.76
CA GLU A 165 -8.02 25.92 -30.34
C GLU A 165 -8.34 25.29 -28.98
N VAL A 166 -8.04 24.00 -28.80
CA VAL A 166 -8.27 23.27 -27.54
C VAL A 166 -7.50 23.90 -26.38
N GLU A 167 -6.25 24.33 -26.59
CA GLU A 167 -5.46 25.03 -25.57
C GLU A 167 -6.10 26.34 -25.08
N ALA A 168 -6.87 27.01 -25.94
CA ALA A 168 -7.59 28.24 -25.61
C ALA A 168 -8.93 27.99 -24.90
N LEU A 169 -9.43 26.76 -24.90
CA LEU A 169 -10.69 26.37 -24.27
C LEU A 169 -10.52 26.04 -22.79
N LYS A 170 -11.66 26.00 -22.09
CA LYS A 170 -11.76 25.44 -20.73
C LYS A 170 -12.07 23.94 -20.79
N PRO A 171 -11.67 23.14 -19.78
CA PRO A 171 -11.94 21.70 -19.73
C PRO A 171 -13.42 21.32 -19.95
N GLU A 172 -14.37 22.15 -19.52
CA GLU A 172 -15.81 21.89 -19.67
C GLU A 172 -16.33 22.06 -21.10
N SER A 173 -15.62 22.86 -21.91
CA SER A 173 -16.00 23.17 -23.29
C SER A 173 -15.52 22.14 -24.30
N LEU A 174 -14.71 21.17 -23.86
CA LEU A 174 -14.16 20.12 -24.70
C LEU A 174 -15.22 19.10 -25.10
N SER A 175 -15.09 18.56 -26.32
CA SER A 175 -15.87 17.41 -26.76
C SER A 175 -15.52 16.17 -25.93
N GLN A 176 -16.37 15.13 -25.97
CA GLN A 176 -16.07 13.88 -25.27
C GLN A 176 -14.76 13.26 -25.77
N GLU A 177 -14.56 13.23 -27.09
CA GLU A 177 -13.36 12.70 -27.72
C GLU A 177 -12.10 13.47 -27.29
N GLU A 178 -12.17 14.80 -27.25
CA GLU A 178 -11.04 15.65 -26.82
C GLU A 178 -10.70 15.44 -25.35
N ARG A 179 -11.71 15.26 -24.49
CA ARG A 179 -11.49 14.93 -23.08
C ARG A 179 -10.82 13.59 -22.93
N ASP A 180 -11.22 12.59 -23.70
CA ASP A 180 -10.65 11.25 -23.63
C ASP A 180 -9.21 11.23 -24.16
N THR A 181 -8.91 11.90 -25.27
CA THR A 181 -7.54 12.08 -25.79
C THR A 181 -6.66 12.81 -24.78
N LEU A 182 -7.13 13.94 -24.24
CA LEU A 182 -6.36 14.72 -23.28
C LEU A 182 -6.14 13.95 -21.97
N ALA A 183 -7.15 13.23 -21.48
CA ALA A 183 -7.02 12.36 -20.32
C ALA A 183 -5.98 11.25 -20.58
N SER A 184 -6.00 10.60 -21.74
CA SER A 184 -4.99 9.60 -22.11
C SER A 184 -3.56 10.17 -22.04
N LEU A 185 -3.33 11.32 -22.70
CA LEU A 185 -2.01 11.98 -22.71
C LEU A 185 -1.55 12.41 -21.30
N MET A 186 -2.46 12.97 -20.50
CA MET A 186 -2.20 13.32 -19.10
C MET A 186 -1.86 12.08 -18.26
N GLY A 187 -2.63 11.01 -18.44
CA GLY A 187 -2.46 9.73 -17.77
C GLY A 187 -1.07 9.16 -18.01
N GLN A 188 -0.67 9.05 -19.27
CA GLN A 188 0.66 8.56 -19.67
C GLN A 188 1.78 9.39 -19.04
N ARG A 189 1.65 10.72 -19.11
CA ARG A 189 2.65 11.65 -18.58
C ARG A 189 2.83 11.51 -17.07
N ILE A 190 1.73 11.37 -16.34
CA ILE A 190 1.73 11.19 -14.88
C ILE A 190 2.27 9.82 -14.52
N GLN A 191 1.77 8.76 -15.16
CA GLN A 191 2.17 7.38 -14.94
C GLN A 191 3.68 7.20 -15.15
N ASN A 192 4.23 7.73 -16.25
CA ASN A 192 5.66 7.72 -16.52
C ASN A 192 6.46 8.46 -15.43
N GLY A 193 5.97 9.62 -14.99
CA GLY A 193 6.58 10.39 -13.90
C GLY A 193 6.63 9.60 -12.58
N ILE A 194 5.55 8.90 -12.25
CA ILE A 194 5.46 8.01 -11.08
C ILE A 194 6.47 6.88 -11.21
N TYR A 195 6.53 6.20 -12.35
CA TYR A 195 7.45 5.07 -12.57
C TYR A 195 8.91 5.48 -12.46
N ARG A 196 9.27 6.63 -13.05
CA ARG A 196 10.61 7.21 -12.91
C ARG A 196 10.94 7.51 -11.45
N HIS A 197 10.01 8.10 -10.72
CA HIS A 197 10.20 8.40 -9.29
C HIS A 197 10.43 7.12 -8.47
N ILE A 198 9.59 6.09 -8.70
CA ILE A 198 9.71 4.79 -8.02
C ILE A 198 11.04 4.13 -8.34
N LEU A 199 11.44 4.07 -9.61
CA LEU A 199 12.72 3.50 -10.04
C LEU A 199 13.90 4.17 -9.32
N VAL A 200 13.97 5.51 -9.38
CA VAL A 200 15.07 6.25 -8.74
C VAL A 200 15.05 6.05 -7.23
N SER A 201 13.87 6.09 -6.59
CA SER A 201 13.75 5.91 -5.14
C SER A 201 14.23 4.53 -4.70
N VAL A 202 13.76 3.45 -5.34
CA VAL A 202 14.11 2.07 -5.00
C VAL A 202 15.59 1.80 -5.25
N ILE A 203 16.12 2.23 -6.40
CA ILE A 203 17.54 2.07 -6.72
C ILE A 203 18.40 2.81 -5.69
N SER A 204 18.05 4.06 -5.35
CA SER A 204 18.82 4.86 -4.39
C SER A 204 18.87 4.22 -3.02
N GLU A 205 17.73 3.73 -2.52
CA GLU A 205 17.62 3.06 -1.22
C GLU A 205 18.47 1.79 -1.15
N LEU A 206 18.30 0.89 -2.13
CA LEU A 206 18.99 -0.40 -2.14
C LEU A 206 20.48 -0.29 -2.49
N TRP A 207 20.87 0.72 -3.26
CA TRP A 207 22.28 0.97 -3.58
C TRP A 207 23.08 1.36 -2.33
N VAL A 208 22.54 2.22 -1.47
CA VAL A 208 23.19 2.61 -0.20
C VAL A 208 23.40 1.39 0.70
N GLU A 209 22.38 0.53 0.80
CA GLU A 209 22.49 -0.73 1.54
C GLU A 209 23.52 -1.67 0.92
N HIS A 210 23.55 -1.78 -0.42
CA HIS A 210 24.53 -2.61 -1.12
C HIS A 210 25.97 -2.14 -0.87
N LEU A 211 26.25 -0.83 -0.94
CA LEU A 211 27.57 -0.29 -0.64
C LEU A 211 28.02 -0.65 0.78
N THR A 212 27.11 -0.51 1.76
CA THR A 212 27.38 -0.89 3.15
C THR A 212 27.73 -2.37 3.28
N ARG A 213 26.99 -3.25 2.59
CA ARG A 213 27.25 -4.70 2.58
C ARG A 213 28.58 -5.03 1.89
N VAL A 214 28.92 -4.35 0.80
CA VAL A 214 30.19 -4.56 0.07
C VAL A 214 31.39 -4.11 0.92
N ASP A 215 31.27 -3.03 1.68
CA ASP A 215 32.33 -2.59 2.60
C ASP A 215 32.51 -3.60 3.74
N ALA A 216 31.43 -4.14 4.31
CA ALA A 216 31.50 -5.21 5.29
C ALA A 216 32.16 -6.48 4.73
N LEU A 217 31.87 -6.84 3.47
CA LEU A 217 32.48 -7.96 2.77
C LEU A 217 34.00 -7.81 2.64
N ARG A 218 34.48 -6.60 2.34
CA ARG A 218 35.93 -6.31 2.26
C ARG A 218 36.61 -6.58 3.59
N VAL A 219 36.00 -6.14 4.68
CA VAL A 219 36.53 -6.36 6.04
C VAL A 219 36.53 -7.85 6.38
N SER A 220 35.43 -8.57 6.12
CA SER A 220 35.33 -10.00 6.46
C SER A 220 36.34 -10.86 5.69
N ILE A 221 36.52 -10.60 4.39
CA ILE A 221 37.50 -11.32 3.57
C ILE A 221 38.94 -11.01 4.01
N GLY A 222 39.21 -9.77 4.44
CA GLY A 222 40.49 -9.40 5.03
C GLY A 222 40.82 -10.22 6.29
N LEU A 223 39.81 -10.55 7.10
CA LEU A 223 39.95 -11.40 8.29
C LEU A 223 40.07 -12.89 7.93
N GLU A 224 39.49 -13.33 6.82
CA GLU A 224 39.45 -14.72 6.35
C GLU A 224 40.68 -15.13 5.50
N ALA A 225 41.54 -14.16 5.15
CA ALA A 225 42.77 -14.36 4.37
C ALA A 225 43.80 -15.33 5.00
N PHE A 226 43.57 -15.80 6.22
CA PHE A 226 44.32 -16.89 6.85
C PHE A 226 44.03 -18.29 6.23
N ALA A 227 43.03 -18.42 5.34
CA ALA A 227 42.54 -19.71 4.82
C ALA A 227 43.11 -20.18 3.46
N GLN A 228 44.31 -19.74 3.05
CA GLN A 228 45.03 -20.18 1.83
C GLN A 228 44.30 -20.00 0.47
N ARG A 229 43.17 -19.28 0.42
CA ARG A 229 42.47 -18.92 -0.83
C ARG A 229 42.71 -17.45 -1.17
N ASP A 230 42.84 -17.12 -2.45
CA ASP A 230 43.06 -15.75 -2.92
C ASP A 230 41.89 -14.82 -2.51
N PRO A 231 42.13 -13.83 -1.63
CA PRO A 231 41.10 -12.89 -1.17
C PRO A 231 40.41 -12.13 -2.30
N LEU A 232 41.14 -11.81 -3.38
CA LEU A 232 40.61 -11.05 -4.50
C LEU A 232 39.60 -11.87 -5.29
N VAL A 233 39.88 -13.17 -5.50
CA VAL A 233 38.97 -14.08 -6.19
C VAL A 233 37.67 -14.26 -5.40
N GLN A 234 37.78 -14.45 -4.08
CA GLN A 234 36.62 -14.57 -3.20
C GLN A 234 35.77 -13.31 -3.16
N TYR A 235 36.41 -12.13 -3.08
CA TYR A 235 35.72 -10.86 -3.09
C TYR A 235 34.94 -10.68 -4.39
N LYS A 236 35.57 -10.92 -5.55
CA LYS A 236 34.91 -10.80 -6.85
C LYS A 236 33.71 -11.75 -6.97
N ALA A 237 33.85 -13.00 -6.55
CA ALA A 237 32.76 -13.98 -6.60
C ALA A 237 31.57 -13.54 -5.74
N LYS A 238 31.80 -13.25 -4.45
CA LYS A 238 30.74 -12.82 -3.53
C LYS A 238 30.12 -11.47 -3.93
N ALA A 239 30.93 -10.50 -4.38
CA ALA A 239 30.43 -9.20 -4.83
C ALA A 239 29.53 -9.33 -6.07
N THR A 240 29.84 -10.25 -6.99
CA THR A 240 29.02 -10.51 -8.18
C THR A 240 27.66 -11.10 -7.79
N GLU A 241 27.65 -12.06 -6.87
CA GLU A 241 26.41 -12.64 -6.31
C GLU A 241 25.55 -11.57 -5.62
N MET A 242 26.15 -10.76 -4.74
CA MET A 242 25.46 -9.66 -4.05
C MET A 242 24.90 -8.60 -5.02
N PHE A 243 25.56 -8.38 -6.15
CA PHE A 243 25.05 -7.47 -7.18
C PHE A 243 23.85 -8.07 -7.93
N ALA A 244 23.87 -9.37 -8.23
CA ALA A 244 22.71 -10.05 -8.82
C ALA A 244 21.49 -10.02 -7.87
N GLU A 245 21.70 -10.22 -6.57
CA GLU A 245 20.67 -10.07 -5.55
C GLU A 245 20.13 -8.65 -5.46
N LEU A 246 20.99 -7.63 -5.55
CA LEU A 246 20.60 -6.23 -5.62
C LEU A 246 19.66 -5.99 -6.81
N LEU A 247 20.01 -6.44 -8.01
CA LEU A 247 19.17 -6.29 -9.20
C LEU A 247 17.81 -6.98 -9.05
N SER A 248 17.79 -8.17 -8.44
CA SER A 248 16.54 -8.89 -8.12
C SER A 248 15.67 -8.10 -7.14
N SER A 249 16.28 -7.55 -6.09
CA SER A 249 15.61 -6.76 -5.07
C SER A 249 15.06 -5.45 -5.63
N ILE A 250 15.80 -4.79 -6.54
CA ILE A 250 15.33 -3.60 -7.26
C ILE A 250 14.08 -3.94 -8.07
N ARG A 251 14.10 -5.01 -8.88
CA ARG A 251 12.93 -5.42 -9.68
C ARG A 251 11.70 -5.67 -8.79
N ALA A 252 11.86 -6.45 -7.73
CA ALA A 252 10.77 -6.74 -6.80
C ALA A 252 10.24 -5.48 -6.11
N GLY A 253 11.14 -4.59 -5.66
CA GLY A 253 10.79 -3.33 -5.01
C GLY A 253 10.03 -2.37 -5.93
N VAL A 254 10.43 -2.28 -7.20
CA VAL A 254 9.76 -1.44 -8.20
C VAL A 254 8.35 -1.96 -8.45
N ILE A 255 8.19 -3.25 -8.80
CA ILE A 255 6.87 -3.83 -9.10
C ILE A 255 5.93 -3.72 -7.90
N SER A 256 6.43 -3.98 -6.68
CA SER A 256 5.62 -3.85 -5.46
C SER A 256 5.13 -2.42 -5.23
N ARG A 257 5.96 -1.41 -5.49
CA ARG A 257 5.58 0.00 -5.30
C ARG A 257 4.70 0.53 -6.43
N MET A 258 4.86 0.03 -7.65
CA MET A 258 4.16 0.50 -8.85
C MET A 258 2.63 0.45 -8.68
N PHE A 259 2.10 -0.68 -8.21
CA PHE A 259 0.66 -0.89 -8.04
C PHE A 259 0.09 -0.42 -6.69
N LEU A 260 0.95 -0.12 -5.71
CA LEU A 260 0.55 0.38 -4.39
C LEU A 260 0.66 1.89 -4.25
N PHE A 261 1.19 2.57 -5.27
CA PHE A 261 1.37 4.01 -5.23
C PHE A 261 0.02 4.73 -5.22
N GLN A 262 -0.27 5.41 -4.12
CA GLN A 262 -1.42 6.31 -4.00
C GLN A 262 -0.91 7.74 -3.95
N PRO A 263 -1.17 8.58 -4.97
CA PRO A 263 -0.89 10.00 -4.86
C PRO A 263 -1.78 10.58 -3.77
N ARG A 264 -1.19 11.46 -2.97
CA ARG A 264 -1.99 12.29 -2.07
C ARG A 264 -2.95 13.10 -2.93
N ARG A 265 -4.25 12.83 -2.79
CA ARG A 265 -5.27 13.75 -3.30
C ARG A 265 -4.91 15.13 -2.77
N ALA A 266 -4.74 16.10 -3.66
CA ALA A 266 -4.69 17.50 -3.29
C ALA A 266 -6.07 17.89 -2.78
N THR A 267 -6.42 17.48 -1.55
CA THR A 267 -7.40 18.21 -0.77
C THR A 267 -6.88 19.64 -0.70
N GLY A 268 -7.74 20.60 -1.03
CA GLY A 268 -7.44 22.03 -1.12
C GLY A 268 -6.72 22.61 0.11
N PRO A 269 -6.39 23.91 0.10
CA PRO A 269 -5.42 24.51 1.01
C PRO A 269 -5.70 24.06 2.44
N LYS A 270 -4.75 23.31 3.00
CA LYS A 270 -4.73 22.93 4.40
C LYS A 270 -4.99 24.20 5.21
N ALA A 271 -6.17 24.27 5.83
CA ALA A 271 -6.39 25.16 6.95
C ALA A 271 -5.19 24.99 7.88
N GLU A 272 -4.52 26.12 8.10
CA GLU A 272 -3.31 26.24 8.88
C GLU A 272 -3.39 25.33 10.10
N GLU A 273 -2.51 24.32 10.15
CA GLU A 273 -2.10 23.74 11.41
C GLU A 273 -1.57 24.91 12.23
N LYS A 274 -2.41 25.44 13.13
CA LYS A 274 -2.00 26.36 14.19
C LYS A 274 -0.81 25.71 14.87
N LYS A 275 0.39 26.15 14.50
CA LYS A 275 1.61 25.96 15.28
C LYS A 275 1.30 26.48 16.67
N VAL A 276 1.06 25.56 17.59
CA VAL A 276 1.10 25.84 19.02
C VAL A 276 2.47 26.46 19.27
N PRO A 277 2.58 27.66 19.86
CA PRO A 277 3.86 28.32 20.03
C PRO A 277 4.77 27.42 20.85
N ALA A 278 5.95 27.14 20.28
CA ALA A 278 7.04 26.49 20.98
C ALA A 278 7.32 27.32 22.24
N VAL A 279 7.12 26.70 23.39
CA VAL A 279 7.58 27.24 24.67
C VAL A 279 9.09 27.41 24.55
N SER A 280 9.52 28.66 24.57
CA SER A 280 10.90 29.09 24.67
C SER A 280 11.50 28.53 25.95
N VAL A 281 12.28 27.47 25.84
CA VAL A 281 13.26 27.13 26.86
C VAL A 281 14.47 28.01 26.59
N THR A 282 14.47 29.18 27.22
CA THR A 282 15.64 30.04 27.31
C THR A 282 16.71 29.27 28.07
N ALA A 283 17.78 28.92 27.36
CA ALA A 283 19.01 28.41 27.95
C ALA A 283 19.65 29.52 28.79
N ALA A 284 19.52 29.42 30.12
CA ALA A 284 20.42 30.08 31.05
C ALA A 284 21.47 29.05 31.48
N ALA A 285 22.61 29.06 30.78
CA ALA A 285 23.83 28.46 31.28
C ALA A 285 24.57 29.51 32.10
N GLN A 286 24.84 29.23 33.37
CA GLN A 286 26.05 29.65 34.08
C GLN A 286 26.28 28.72 35.30
N PRO A 287 27.54 28.58 35.77
CA PRO A 287 28.12 27.32 36.16
C PRO A 287 28.14 27.06 37.67
N ALA A 288 28.31 25.79 38.01
CA ALA A 288 28.55 25.32 39.36
C ALA A 288 29.92 25.82 39.89
N GLN A 289 29.90 26.35 41.11
CA GLN A 289 31.05 26.39 42.00
C GLN A 289 30.64 25.93 43.41
N ASP A 290 31.58 25.20 44.01
CA ASP A 290 31.62 24.54 45.31
C ASP A 290 31.02 25.31 46.49
N ALA A 291 30.40 24.57 47.42
CA ALA A 291 30.88 24.45 48.80
C ALA A 291 29.92 23.60 49.66
N ASP A 292 30.41 22.42 50.04
CA ASP A 292 30.57 21.94 51.42
C ASP A 292 29.43 22.09 52.47
N GLN A 293 29.37 21.04 53.30
CA GLN A 293 28.86 20.96 54.68
C GLN A 293 27.45 20.40 55.01
N GLN A 294 27.53 19.15 55.48
CA GLN A 294 27.07 18.69 56.81
C GLN A 294 25.60 18.31 57.08
N LYS A 295 25.45 17.00 57.33
CA LYS A 295 24.82 16.35 58.51
C LYS A 295 23.50 16.93 59.05
N LYS A 296 22.45 16.09 59.04
CA LYS A 296 21.80 15.44 60.23
C LYS A 296 20.51 14.72 59.78
N LYS A 297 20.43 13.39 59.90
CA LYS A 297 19.73 12.67 61.00
C LYS A 297 18.38 13.30 61.41
N ARG A 298 17.25 12.67 61.06
CA ARG A 298 16.40 11.85 61.98
C ARG A 298 14.97 11.57 61.44
N LYS A 299 14.61 10.29 61.59
CA LYS A 299 13.35 9.69 62.10
C LYS A 299 12.04 9.80 61.30
N ARG A 300 11.57 8.59 60.93
CA ARG A 300 10.25 7.98 61.18
C ARG A 300 9.15 8.91 61.72
N HIS A 301 8.01 8.90 61.03
CA HIS A 301 6.83 8.19 61.52
C HIS A 301 6.27 7.31 60.41
#